data_AF-A0A920HJH6-F1
#
_entry.id   AF-A0A920HJH6-F1
#
_cell.length_a   1.000
_cell.length_b   1.000
_cell.length_c   1.000
_cell.angle_alpha   90.00
_cell.angle_beta   90.00
_cell.angle_gamma   90.00
#
_symmetry.space_group_name_H-M   'P 1'
#
loop_
_entity.id
_entity.type
_entity.pdbx_description
1 polymer ?
#
loop_
_entity_poly.entity_id
_entity_poly.type
_entity_poly.pdbx_seq_one_letter_code
_entity_poly.pdbx_strand_id
1 'polypeptide(L)'
;MTWEKILFVSDKAGIGDLILDPNNSRIIYATTWQMKRNGYRMDSGGPDSKIFRSYDSGKTWEDISEFNGLPSFPWGIVGVAISPVNSKEFG
;
A
#
# COMPACT_ATOMS: atom_id res chain seq x y z
N MET A 1 -6.36 19.94 -15.67
CA MET A 1 -6.19 18.74 -14.82
C MET A 1 -5.52 19.19 -13.54
N THR A 2 -6.11 18.90 -12.39
CA THR A 2 -5.58 19.25 -11.07
C THR A 2 -5.17 17.98 -10.35
N TRP A 3 -4.02 18.01 -9.67
CA TRP A 3 -3.56 16.91 -8.84
C TRP A 3 -3.85 17.23 -7.38
N GLU A 4 -4.39 16.24 -6.64
CA GLU A 4 -4.70 16.36 -5.22
C GLU A 4 -3.94 15.31 -4.43
N LYS A 5 -3.39 15.71 -3.27
CA LYS A 5 -2.64 14.83 -2.38
C LYS A 5 -3.59 14.20 -1.36
N ILE A 6 -4.20 13.08 -1.73
CA ILE A 6 -5.25 12.40 -0.94
C ILE A 6 -4.74 11.25 -0.04
N LEU A 7 -3.54 10.74 -0.30
CA LEU A 7 -2.90 9.70 0.51
C LEU A 7 -1.50 10.15 0.91
N PHE A 8 -1.30 10.44 2.19
CA PHE A 8 -0.02 10.88 2.76
C PHE A 8 0.20 10.23 4.11
N VAL A 9 1.32 9.53 4.25
CA VAL A 9 1.73 8.89 5.51
C VAL A 9 2.77 9.74 6.22
N SER A 10 3.90 10.01 5.56
CA SER A 10 4.99 10.85 6.09
C SER A 10 5.93 11.30 4.97
N ASP A 11 6.93 12.11 5.32
CA ASP A 11 8.03 12.50 4.43
C ASP A 11 9.08 11.38 4.22
N LYS A 12 8.94 10.26 4.93
CA LYS A 12 9.86 9.11 4.87
C LYS A 12 9.32 7.95 4.05
N ALA A 13 8.06 8.03 3.62
CA ALA A 13 7.39 6.97 2.89
C ALA A 13 6.80 7.48 1.57
N GLY A 14 6.94 6.68 0.52
CA GLY A 14 6.31 6.89 -0.78
C GLY A 14 5.35 5.75 -1.13
N ILE A 15 4.47 5.98 -2.10
CA ILE A 15 3.64 4.91 -2.67
C ILE A 15 4.57 3.96 -3.45
N GLY A 16 4.58 2.69 -3.07
CA GLY A 16 5.40 1.65 -3.69
C GLY A 16 4.66 0.91 -4.79
N ASP A 17 3.37 0.61 -4.57
CA ASP A 17 2.53 -0.13 -5.51
C ASP A 17 1.07 0.34 -5.43
N LEU A 18 0.34 0.20 -6.54
CA LEU A 18 -1.09 0.49 -6.63
C LEU A 18 -1.77 -0.52 -7.56
N ILE A 19 -2.77 -1.22 -7.02
CA ILE A 19 -3.43 -2.32 -7.70
C ILE A 19 -4.93 -2.13 -7.68
N LEU A 20 -5.54 -2.33 -8.84
CA LEU A 20 -6.98 -2.34 -9.01
C LEU A 20 -7.49 -3.77 -8.85
N ASP A 21 -8.60 -3.95 -8.14
CA ASP A 21 -9.32 -5.22 -8.18
C ASP A 21 -9.84 -5.46 -9.61
N PRO A 22 -9.46 -6.57 -10.27
CA PRO A 22 -9.88 -6.87 -11.64
C PRO A 22 -11.40 -7.08 -11.77
N ASN A 23 -12.08 -7.42 -10.69
CA ASN A 23 -13.52 -7.63 -10.65
C ASN A 23 -14.29 -6.35 -10.29
N ASN A 24 -13.64 -5.37 -9.65
CA ASN A 24 -14.27 -4.09 -9.29
C ASN A 24 -13.24 -2.97 -9.21
N SER A 25 -13.10 -2.19 -10.29
CA SER A 25 -12.14 -1.08 -10.39
C SER A 25 -12.35 0.05 -9.37
N ARG A 26 -13.45 0.04 -8.60
CA ARG A 26 -13.62 0.97 -7.48
C ARG A 26 -12.80 0.57 -6.26
N ILE A 27 -12.44 -0.70 -6.16
CA ILE A 27 -11.58 -1.22 -5.11
C ILE A 27 -10.13 -1.07 -5.57
N ILE A 28 -9.38 -0.26 -4.83
CA ILE A 28 -7.97 0.00 -5.10
C ILE A 28 -7.17 -0.32 -3.84
N TYR A 29 -6.02 -0.95 -4.03
CA TYR A 29 -5.04 -1.18 -2.99
C TYR A 29 -3.82 -0.33 -3.28
N ALA A 30 -3.26 0.29 -2.24
CA ALA A 30 -2.01 1.02 -2.34
C ALA A 30 -1.10 0.61 -1.19
N THR A 31 0.19 0.44 -1.48
CA THR A 31 1.19 0.20 -0.46
C THR A 31 2.09 1.41 -0.31
N THR A 32 2.44 1.75 0.93
CA THR A 32 3.52 2.69 1.19
C THR A 32 4.77 1.93 1.61
N TRP A 33 5.92 2.46 1.21
CA TRP A 33 7.21 1.92 1.60
C TRP A 33 8.05 3.03 2.24
N GLN A 34 8.44 2.80 3.49
CA GLN A 34 9.38 3.65 4.19
C GLN A 34 10.81 3.23 3.79
N MET A 35 11.49 4.09 3.04
CA MET A 35 12.86 3.87 2.61
C MET A 35 13.72 5.10 2.92
N LYS A 36 14.89 4.86 3.51
CA LYS A 36 15.93 5.88 3.63
C LYS A 36 17.23 5.32 3.08
N ARG A 37 17.76 5.94 2.03
CA ARG A 37 19.04 5.56 1.44
C ARG A 37 20.08 6.67 1.65
N ASN A 38 21.28 6.28 2.05
CA ASN A 38 22.47 7.13 2.03
C ASN A 38 23.58 6.44 1.19
N GLY A 39 24.74 7.08 1.06
CA GLY A 39 25.83 6.60 0.18
C GLY A 39 26.40 5.22 0.50
N TYR A 40 26.12 4.66 1.68
CA TYR A 40 26.71 3.40 2.16
C TYR A 40 25.70 2.45 2.81
N ARG A 41 24.43 2.83 2.96
CA ARG A 41 23.38 2.06 3.65
C ARG A 41 22.01 2.39 3.08
N MET A 42 21.16 1.36 3.05
CA MET A 42 19.73 1.48 2.77
C MET A 42 18.95 0.93 3.95
N ASP A 43 18.13 1.79 4.56
CA ASP A 43 17.13 1.43 5.54
C ASP A 43 15.82 1.17 4.81
N SER A 44 15.31 -0.05 4.94
CA SER A 44 14.07 -0.47 4.33
C SER A 44 13.14 -1.02 5.40
N GLY A 45 11.91 -0.53 5.39
CA GLY A 45 10.85 -0.96 6.29
C GLY A 45 10.83 -0.20 7.61
N GLY A 46 9.62 0.12 8.03
CA GLY A 46 9.33 0.96 9.20
C GLY A 46 7.83 1.15 9.37
N PRO A 47 7.41 1.86 10.43
CA PRO A 47 6.00 2.06 10.77
C PRO A 47 5.19 2.77 9.68
N ASP A 48 5.86 3.49 8.77
CA ASP A 48 5.21 4.17 7.66
C ASP A 48 5.06 3.29 6.41
N SER A 49 5.47 2.01 6.48
CA SER A 49 5.21 1.01 5.43
C SER A 49 3.86 0.37 5.70
N LYS A 50 2.84 0.75 4.95
CA LYS A 50 1.43 0.43 5.24
C LYS A 50 0.72 -0.08 4.00
N ILE A 51 -0.41 -0.76 4.21
CA ILE A 51 -1.31 -1.18 3.13
C ILE A 51 -2.64 -0.44 3.32
N PHE A 52 -3.07 0.23 2.25
CA PHE A 52 -4.33 0.94 2.20
C PHE A 52 -5.27 0.31 1.20
N ARG A 53 -6.57 0.38 1.50
CA ARG A 53 -7.64 0.00 0.58
C ARG A 53 -8.60 1.16 0.41
N SER A 54 -9.01 1.40 -0.82
CA SER A 54 -10.09 2.31 -1.18
C SER A 54 -11.25 1.52 -1.76
N TYR A 55 -12.47 1.99 -1.54
CA TYR A 55 -13.71 1.45 -2.13
C TYR A 55 -14.38 2.42 -3.12
N ASP A 56 -13.79 3.59 -3.33
CA ASP A 56 -14.37 4.71 -4.07
C ASP A 56 -13.44 5.25 -5.17
N SER A 57 -12.62 4.35 -5.74
CA SER A 57 -11.63 4.66 -6.79
C SER A 57 -10.50 5.59 -6.32
N GLY A 58 -10.09 5.47 -5.06
CA GLY A 58 -8.94 6.16 -4.49
C GLY A 58 -9.25 7.53 -3.88
N LYS A 59 -10.54 7.90 -3.70
CA LYS A 59 -10.91 9.19 -3.09
C LYS A 59 -10.73 9.15 -1.57
N THR A 60 -11.04 8.01 -0.96
CA THR A 60 -10.82 7.73 0.46
C THR A 60 -10.06 6.42 0.64
N TRP A 61 -9.30 6.32 1.73
CA TRP A 61 -8.40 5.22 2.01
C TRP A 61 -8.58 4.73 3.45
N GLU A 62 -8.71 3.43 3.61
CA GLU A 62 -8.73 2.69 4.87
C GLU A 62 -7.36 2.03 5.07
N ASP A 63 -6.73 2.22 6.23
CA ASP A 63 -5.52 1.49 6.61
C ASP A 63 -5.89 0.06 7.01
N ILE A 64 -5.41 -0.92 6.25
CA ILE A 64 -5.67 -2.34 6.47
C ILE A 64 -4.41 -3.10 6.91
N SER A 65 -3.40 -2.38 7.40
CA SER A 65 -2.11 -2.98 7.78
C SER A 65 -2.21 -3.99 8.93
N GLU A 66 -3.31 -3.99 9.69
CA GLU A 66 -3.58 -4.95 10.76
C GLU A 66 -4.52 -6.08 10.34
N PHE A 67 -4.84 -6.21 9.04
CA PHE A 67 -5.74 -7.24 8.56
C PHE A 67 -5.19 -8.66 8.81
N ASN A 68 -6.01 -9.50 9.43
CA ASN A 68 -5.67 -10.87 9.76
C ASN A 68 -5.44 -11.68 8.47
N GLY A 69 -4.17 -11.98 8.18
CA GLY A 69 -3.73 -12.60 6.93
C GLY A 69 -2.49 -11.96 6.32
N LEU A 70 -2.13 -10.75 6.76
CA LEU A 70 -0.89 -10.10 6.33
C LEU A 70 0.32 -10.62 7.13
N PRO A 71 1.52 -10.71 6.52
CA PRO A 71 2.74 -11.05 7.23
C PRO A 71 3.06 -10.02 8.31
N SER A 72 3.72 -10.42 9.39
CA SER A 72 4.11 -9.49 10.47
C SER A 72 5.15 -8.46 10.00
N PHE A 73 5.10 -7.26 10.57
CA PHE A 73 6.10 -6.20 10.36
C PHE A 73 7.54 -6.65 10.70
N PRO A 74 8.58 -5.96 10.16
CA PRO A 74 8.51 -4.82 9.24
C PRO A 74 8.43 -5.21 7.75
N TRP A 75 7.77 -4.37 6.95
CA TRP A 75 7.62 -4.58 5.52
C TRP A 75 8.57 -3.72 4.69
N GLY A 76 9.23 -4.32 3.68
CA GLY A 76 10.04 -3.62 2.68
C GLY A 76 9.19 -3.18 1.47
N ILE A 77 9.63 -3.49 0.25
CA ILE A 77 8.77 -3.35 -0.93
C ILE A 77 7.66 -4.41 -0.82
N VAL A 78 6.43 -3.96 -0.66
CA VAL A 78 5.25 -4.81 -0.69
C VAL A 78 4.60 -4.69 -2.06
N GLY A 79 4.75 -5.74 -2.86
CA GLY A 79 3.89 -5.96 -4.01
C GLY A 79 2.63 -6.68 -3.52
N VAL A 80 1.46 -6.14 -3.85
CA VAL A 80 0.20 -6.83 -3.56
C VAL A 80 -0.14 -7.70 -4.77
N ALA A 81 -0.82 -8.82 -4.58
CA ALA A 81 -1.43 -9.55 -5.69
C ALA A 81 -2.86 -9.91 -5.30
N ILE A 82 -3.82 -9.54 -6.15
CA ILE A 82 -5.22 -9.89 -5.93
C ILE A 82 -5.50 -11.15 -6.75
N SER A 83 -5.88 -12.23 -6.06
CA SER A 83 -6.35 -13.43 -6.75
C SER A 83 -7.68 -13.14 -7.46
N PRO A 84 -7.76 -13.32 -8.79
CA PRO A 84 -8.99 -13.04 -9.54
C PRO A 84 -10.15 -13.99 -9.18
N VAL A 85 -9.84 -15.13 -8.52
CA VAL A 85 -10.80 -16.19 -8.19
C VAL A 85 -11.43 -15.97 -6.81
N ASN A 86 -10.78 -15.20 -5.92
CA ASN A 86 -11.29 -14.90 -4.58
C ASN A 86 -10.69 -13.59 -4.06
N SER A 87 -11.40 -12.47 -4.24
CA SER A 87 -10.98 -11.12 -3.85
C SER A 87 -10.92 -10.86 -2.32
N LYS A 88 -10.85 -11.92 -1.51
CA LYS A 88 -10.81 -11.86 -0.04
C LYS A 88 -9.49 -12.33 0.60
N GLU A 89 -8.55 -12.85 -0.18
CA GLU A 89 -7.24 -13.27 0.33
C GLU A 89 -6.11 -12.50 -0.38
N PHE A 90 -5.29 -11.82 0.42
CA PHE A 90 -4.02 -11.21 -0.01
C PHE A 90 -2.93 -12.25 0.17
N GLY A 91 -2.18 -12.54 -0.88
CA GLY A 91 -1.00 -13.43 -0.86
C GLY A 91 0.26 -12.67 -1.25
#